data_AF-A0A3A5JCD0-F1
#
_entry.id   AF-A0A3A5JCD0-F1
#
_cell.length_a   1.000
_cell.length_b   1.000
_cell.length_c   1.000
_cell.angle_alpha   90.00
_cell.angle_beta   90.00
_cell.angle_gamma   90.00
#
_symmetry.space_group_name_H-M   'P 1'
#
loop_
_entity.id
_entity.type
_entity.pdbx_description
1 polymer ?
#
loop_
_entity_poly.entity_id
_entity_poly.type
_entity_poly.pdbx_seq_one_letter_code
_entity_poly.pdbx_strand_id
1 'polypeptide(L)'
;MTPALHLARFAVAEWPGAGTFALPSVLVVAGISSVAIVGLGVAALSQRRSRSYLLITLALATLLVRTLVGGLALEGMLSMHLHHLIEHASDGVMAVLLLAAVYFARTANPRSDEDTI
;
A
#
# COMPACT_ATOMS: atom_id res chain seq x y z
N MET A 1 38.93 -14.03 21.94
CA MET A 1 38.28 -14.58 20.74
C MET A 1 36.80 -14.23 20.81
N THR A 2 36.39 -13.33 19.93
CA THR A 2 35.05 -12.73 19.72
C THR A 2 33.97 -13.77 19.40
N PRO A 3 32.67 -13.52 19.69
CA PRO A 3 31.87 -12.79 18.70
C PRO A 3 30.75 -11.87 19.26
N ALA A 4 30.66 -10.67 18.69
CA ALA A 4 29.45 -10.17 18.03
C ALA A 4 28.07 -10.27 18.71
N LEU A 5 27.94 -10.04 20.03
CA LEU A 5 26.61 -9.87 20.67
C LEU A 5 26.22 -8.41 20.95
N HIS A 6 27.10 -7.44 20.69
CA HIS A 6 26.74 -6.01 20.77
C HIS A 6 26.03 -5.48 19.52
N LEU A 7 25.93 -6.27 18.45
CA LEU A 7 25.29 -5.88 17.19
C LEU A 7 23.83 -6.31 17.09
N ALA A 8 23.23 -6.94 18.10
CA ALA A 8 21.77 -7.11 18.18
C ALA A 8 21.08 -5.88 18.81
N ARG A 9 21.84 -4.81 19.06
CA ARG A 9 21.36 -3.48 19.44
C ARG A 9 21.35 -2.52 18.27
N PHE A 10 21.08 -3.02 17.05
CA PHE A 10 20.47 -2.17 16.02
C PHE A 10 19.07 -1.81 16.55
N ALA A 11 18.97 -0.75 17.35
CA ALA A 11 18.70 0.56 16.78
C ALA A 11 17.30 0.61 16.14
N VAL A 12 16.31 -0.03 16.75
CA VAL A 12 15.15 0.77 17.16
C VAL A 12 15.62 1.56 18.36
N ALA A 13 16.36 2.65 18.09
CA ALA A 13 16.37 3.76 19.01
C ALA A 13 14.90 4.04 19.27
N GLU A 14 14.47 3.87 20.51
CA GLU A 14 13.15 4.30 20.96
C GLU A 14 13.02 5.74 20.50
N TRP A 15 12.30 5.96 19.39
CA TRP A 15 12.34 7.25 18.70
C TRP A 15 11.81 8.25 19.72
N PRO A 16 12.66 9.16 20.24
CA PRO A 16 12.31 9.97 21.40
C PRO A 16 11.24 10.95 20.95
N GLY A 17 9.96 10.56 21.11
CA GLY A 17 8.83 11.34 20.63
C GLY A 17 7.69 10.57 19.96
N ALA A 18 7.79 9.24 19.74
CA ALA A 18 6.62 8.46 19.35
C ALA A 18 5.69 8.28 20.56
N GLY A 19 5.01 9.36 20.96
CA GLY A 19 4.04 9.36 22.04
C GLY A 19 2.82 8.48 21.71
N THR A 20 1.98 8.21 22.71
CA THR A 20 0.75 7.42 22.59
C THR A 20 -0.13 7.80 21.40
N PHE A 21 -0.06 9.05 20.94
CA PHE A 21 -0.87 9.59 19.84
C PHE A 21 -0.21 9.53 18.45
N ALA A 22 1.04 9.10 18.34
CA ALA A 22 1.75 9.06 17.06
C ALA A 22 1.12 8.05 16.08
N LEU A 23 0.88 6.81 16.51
CA LEU A 23 0.27 5.79 15.63
C LEU A 23 -1.16 6.14 15.21
N PRO A 24 -2.07 6.54 16.12
CA PRO A 24 -3.42 6.96 15.73
C PRO A 24 -3.44 8.14 14.76
N SER A 25 -2.59 9.15 14.96
CA SER A 25 -2.54 10.31 14.07
C SER A 25 -2.05 9.95 12.66
N VAL A 26 -1.01 9.12 12.56
CA VAL A 26 -0.55 8.59 11.27
C VAL A 26 -1.64 7.77 10.60
N LEU A 27 -2.39 6.96 11.36
CA LEU A 27 -3.47 6.16 10.81
C LEU A 27 -4.63 7.01 10.28
N VAL A 28 -5.00 8.10 10.97
CA VAL A 28 -6.01 9.05 10.48
C VAL A 28 -5.55 9.70 9.17
N VAL A 29 -4.30 10.16 9.10
CA VAL A 29 -3.73 10.75 7.87
C VAL A 29 -3.69 9.72 6.74
N ALA A 30 -3.27 8.48 7.03
CA ALA A 30 -3.27 7.38 6.08
C ALA A 30 -4.70 7.06 5.59
N GLY A 31 -5.69 7.11 6.48
CA GLY A 31 -7.08 6.84 6.14
C GLY A 31 -7.65 7.90 5.21
N ILE A 32 -7.48 9.18 5.55
CA ILE A 32 -7.94 10.31 4.73
C ILE A 32 -7.26 10.29 3.35
N SER A 33 -5.93 10.13 3.33
CA SER A 33 -5.19 10.08 2.06
C SER A 33 -5.59 8.89 1.21
N SER A 34 -5.79 7.70 1.81
CA SER A 34 -6.24 6.49 1.10
C SER A 34 -7.63 6.67 0.49
N VAL A 35 -8.58 7.25 1.23
CA VAL A 35 -9.92 7.56 0.70
C VAL A 35 -9.83 8.55 -0.47
N ALA A 36 -9.02 9.61 -0.31
CA ALA A 36 -8.85 10.62 -1.35
C ALA A 36 -8.26 10.03 -2.65
N ILE A 37 -7.19 9.25 -2.57
CA ILE A 37 -6.56 8.65 -3.75
C ILE A 37 -7.44 7.58 -4.40
N VAL A 38 -8.21 6.81 -3.63
CA VAL A 38 -9.20 5.88 -4.17
C VAL A 38 -10.30 6.65 -4.91
N GLY A 39 -10.79 7.75 -4.33
CA GLY A 39 -11.77 8.63 -4.98
C GLY A 39 -11.25 9.21 -6.31
N LEU A 40 -9.99 9.66 -6.34
CA LEU A 40 -9.33 10.10 -7.57
C LEU A 40 -9.17 8.97 -8.58
N GLY A 41 -8.83 7.76 -8.13
CA GLY A 41 -8.76 6.56 -8.98
C GLY A 41 -10.11 6.24 -9.62
N VAL A 42 -11.19 6.25 -8.83
CA VAL A 42 -12.57 6.06 -9.32
C VAL A 42 -12.95 7.15 -10.33
N ALA A 43 -12.63 8.42 -10.06
CA ALA A 43 -12.89 9.51 -11.00
C ALA A 43 -12.11 9.38 -12.31
N ALA A 44 -10.85 8.93 -12.25
CA ALA A 44 -10.05 8.66 -13.45
C ALA A 44 -10.60 7.45 -14.22
N LEU A 45 -11.02 6.40 -13.51
CA LEU A 45 -11.66 5.21 -14.08
C LEU A 45 -12.98 5.56 -14.77
N SER A 46 -13.81 6.42 -14.17
CA SER A 46 -15.09 6.83 -14.77
C SER A 46 -14.90 7.65 -16.04
N GLN A 47 -13.82 8.45 -16.12
CA GLN A 47 -13.48 9.24 -17.30
C GLN A 47 -12.88 8.41 -18.44
N ARG A 48 -11.96 7.47 -18.13
CA ARG A 48 -11.15 6.78 -19.15
C ARG A 48 -11.55 5.34 -19.42
N ARG A 49 -12.31 4.71 -18.51
CA ARG A 49 -12.89 3.35 -18.62
C ARG A 49 -11.92 2.28 -19.16
N SER A 50 -10.66 2.28 -18.70
CA SER A 50 -9.66 1.29 -19.12
C SER A 50 -9.33 0.28 -18.02
N ARG A 51 -8.88 -0.92 -18.42
CA ARG A 51 -8.47 -1.99 -17.50
C ARG A 51 -7.35 -1.55 -16.57
N SER A 52 -6.37 -0.79 -17.07
CA SER A 52 -5.27 -0.28 -16.24
C SER A 52 -5.77 0.66 -15.14
N TYR A 53 -6.74 1.55 -15.43
CA TYR A 53 -7.32 2.41 -14.40
C TYR A 53 -8.11 1.63 -13.35
N LEU A 54 -8.80 0.55 -13.74
CA LEU A 54 -9.49 -0.33 -12.81
C LEU A 54 -8.50 -1.01 -11.86
N LEU A 55 -7.43 -1.58 -12.41
CA LEU A 55 -6.40 -2.28 -11.64
C LEU A 55 -5.66 -1.34 -10.68
N ILE A 56 -5.32 -0.13 -11.12
CA ILE A 56 -4.74 0.90 -10.25
C ILE A 56 -5.72 1.24 -9.13
N THR A 57 -7.00 1.48 -9.45
CA THR A 57 -8.01 1.82 -8.43
C THR A 57 -8.18 0.72 -7.40
N LEU A 58 -8.18 -0.55 -7.82
CA LEU A 58 -8.21 -1.70 -6.91
C LEU A 58 -6.95 -1.78 -6.05
N ALA A 59 -5.76 -1.51 -6.61
CA ALA A 59 -4.52 -1.47 -5.85
C ALA A 59 -4.49 -0.34 -4.80
N LEU A 60 -5.08 0.82 -5.12
CA LEU A 60 -5.25 1.89 -4.14
C LEU A 60 -6.29 1.50 -3.08
N ALA A 61 -7.33 0.75 -3.45
CA ALA A 61 -8.31 0.25 -2.50
C ALA A 61 -7.70 -0.75 -1.50
N THR A 62 -6.68 -1.53 -1.89
CA THR A 62 -5.99 -2.40 -0.92
C THR A 62 -5.19 -1.62 0.11
N LEU A 63 -4.68 -0.42 -0.20
CA LEU A 63 -4.08 0.49 0.80
C LEU A 63 -5.13 0.98 1.82
N LEU A 64 -6.34 1.28 1.35
CA LEU A 64 -7.44 1.64 2.24
C LEU A 64 -7.82 0.47 3.15
N VAL A 65 -7.93 -0.75 2.61
CA VAL A 65 -8.18 -1.97 3.41
C VAL A 65 -7.09 -2.15 4.45
N ARG A 66 -5.81 -2.04 4.07
CA ARG A 66 -4.67 -2.13 4.98
C ARG A 66 -4.80 -1.14 6.14
N THR A 67 -5.18 0.10 5.84
CA THR A 67 -5.34 1.16 6.85
C THR A 67 -6.52 0.88 7.79
N LEU A 68 -7.65 0.41 7.27
CA LEU A 68 -8.80 0.03 8.08
C LEU A 68 -8.48 -1.15 9.01
N VAL A 69 -7.76 -2.15 8.51
CA VAL A 69 -7.29 -3.30 9.30
C VAL A 69 -6.36 -2.85 10.43
N GLY A 70 -5.42 -1.95 10.15
CA GLY A 70 -4.57 -1.34 11.17
C GLY A 70 -5.38 -0.61 12.25
N GLY A 71 -6.44 0.09 11.87
CA GLY A 71 -7.36 0.75 12.83
C GLY A 71 -8.15 -0.23 13.68
N LEU A 72 -8.73 -1.26 13.08
CA LEU A 72 -9.44 -2.31 13.81
C LEU A 72 -8.50 -3.04 14.78
N ALA A 73 -7.23 -3.23 14.42
CA ALA A 73 -6.22 -3.79 15.30
C ALA A 73 -5.87 -2.86 16.47
N LEU A 74 -5.77 -1.53 16.24
CA LEU A 74 -5.57 -0.55 17.32
C LEU A 74 -6.72 -0.56 18.34
N GLU A 75 -7.96 -0.75 17.88
CA GLU A 75 -9.15 -0.88 18.74
C GLU A 75 -9.30 -2.28 19.38
N GLY A 76 -8.37 -3.20 19.12
CA GLY A 76 -8.39 -4.57 19.66
C GLY A 76 -9.45 -5.49 19.04
N MET A 77 -10.05 -5.10 17.92
CA MET A 77 -11.09 -5.88 17.23
C MET A 77 -10.52 -7.03 16.38
N LEU A 78 -9.23 -6.96 16.01
CA LEU A 78 -8.52 -8.01 15.27
C LEU A 78 -7.38 -8.59 16.10
N SER A 79 -7.16 -9.90 15.97
CA SER A 79 -6.02 -10.56 16.61
C SER A 79 -4.71 -10.19 15.92
N MET A 80 -3.61 -10.23 16.68
CA MET A 80 -2.25 -9.99 16.18
C MET A 80 -1.96 -10.72 14.87
N HIS A 81 -2.35 -12.00 14.81
CA HIS A 81 -2.10 -12.84 13.64
C HIS A 81 -2.95 -12.43 12.43
N LEU A 82 -4.23 -12.14 12.62
CA LEU A 82 -5.13 -11.80 11.52
C LEU A 82 -4.78 -10.46 10.91
N HIS A 83 -4.49 -9.43 11.72
CA HIS A 83 -4.15 -8.13 11.16
C HIS A 83 -2.82 -8.20 10.38
N HIS A 84 -1.79 -8.88 10.89
CA HIS A 84 -0.53 -9.07 10.14
C HIS A 84 -0.74 -9.82 8.83
N LEU A 85 -1.53 -10.90 8.86
CA LEU A 85 -1.80 -11.69 7.66
C LEU A 85 -2.50 -10.85 6.59
N ILE A 86 -3.53 -10.08 6.97
CA ILE A 86 -4.28 -9.25 6.03
C ILE A 86 -3.40 -8.10 5.51
N GLU A 87 -2.59 -7.46 6.36
CA GLU A 87 -1.67 -6.41 5.93
C GLU A 87 -0.64 -6.93 4.91
N HIS A 88 0.02 -8.06 5.21
CA HIS A 88 0.97 -8.68 4.29
C HIS A 88 0.33 -9.17 2.99
N ALA A 89 -0.86 -9.77 3.07
CA ALA A 89 -1.60 -10.19 1.89
C ALA A 89 -2.01 -8.99 1.02
N SER A 90 -2.45 -7.89 1.65
CA SER A 90 -2.83 -6.66 0.95
C SER A 90 -1.67 -6.06 0.17
N ASP A 91 -0.45 -6.11 0.71
CA ASP A 91 0.76 -5.65 0.02
C ASP A 91 1.07 -6.49 -1.22
N GLY A 92 0.95 -7.82 -1.10
CA GLY A 92 1.12 -8.73 -2.24
C GLY A 92 0.08 -8.48 -3.34
N VAL A 93 -1.20 -8.35 -2.96
CA VAL A 93 -2.30 -8.06 -3.90
C VAL A 93 -2.09 -6.71 -4.58
N MET A 94 -1.74 -5.67 -3.82
CA MET A 94 -1.42 -4.35 -4.35
C MET A 94 -0.32 -4.42 -5.42
N ALA A 95 0.79 -5.09 -5.11
CA ALA A 95 1.92 -5.22 -6.03
C ALA A 95 1.53 -5.95 -7.32
N VAL A 96 0.78 -7.06 -7.22
CA VAL A 96 0.29 -7.82 -8.39
C VAL A 96 -0.65 -6.97 -9.24
N LEU A 97 -1.58 -6.24 -8.63
CA LEU A 97 -2.52 -5.36 -9.33
C LEU A 97 -1.79 -4.23 -10.06
N LEU A 98 -0.82 -3.58 -9.41
CA LEU A 98 -0.01 -2.52 -10.05
C LEU A 98 0.82 -3.08 -11.22
N LEU A 99 1.45 -4.24 -11.04
CA LEU A 99 2.20 -4.88 -12.13
C LEU A 99 1.30 -5.22 -13.31
N ALA A 100 0.12 -5.80 -13.04
CA ALA A 100 -0.88 -6.07 -14.07
C ALA A 100 -1.35 -4.78 -14.76
N ALA A 101 -1.57 -3.69 -14.01
CA ALA A 101 -1.96 -2.42 -14.57
C ALA A 101 -0.93 -1.86 -15.56
N VAL A 102 0.36 -1.93 -15.21
CA VAL A 102 1.48 -1.52 -16.07
C VAL A 102 1.56 -2.41 -17.31
N TYR A 103 1.44 -3.73 -17.14
CA TYR A 103 1.43 -4.67 -18.25
C TYR A 103 0.32 -4.35 -19.27
N PHE A 104 -0.91 -4.13 -18.80
CA PHE A 104 -2.02 -3.76 -19.68
C PHE A 104 -1.87 -2.36 -20.30
N ALA A 105 -1.24 -1.42 -19.60
CA ALA A 105 -1.03 -0.08 -20.12
C ALA A 105 -0.04 -0.07 -21.28
N ARG A 106 1.03 -0.89 -21.19
CA ARG A 106 2.05 -1.03 -22.24
C ARG A 106 1.56 -1.82 -23.45
N THR A 107 0.85 -2.92 -23.21
CA THR A 107 0.30 -3.75 -24.30
C THR A 107 -0.80 -3.04 -25.09
N ALA A 108 -1.57 -2.15 -24.46
CA ALA A 108 -2.56 -1.32 -25.15
C ALA A 108 -1.96 -0.14 -25.93
N ASN A 109 -0.66 0.13 -25.80
CA ASN A 109 0.03 1.23 -26.47
C ASN A 109 1.38 0.79 -27.07
N PRO A 110 1.39 -0.18 -28.01
CA PRO A 110 2.60 -0.50 -28.76
C PRO A 110 2.88 0.67 -29.71
N ARG A 111 3.75 1.60 -29.31
CA ARG A 111 4.21 2.67 -30.21
C ARG A 111 5.29 2.11 -31.13
N SER A 112 5.05 2.18 -32.44
CA SER A 112 5.92 2.70 -33.52
C SER A 112 7.45 2.76 -33.34
N ASP A 113 8.08 1.79 -32.69
CA ASP A 113 9.55 1.64 -32.68
C ASP A 113 10.07 0.94 -33.96
N GLU A 114 9.17 0.62 -34.90
CA GLU A 114 9.49 -0.12 -36.15
C GLU A 114 9.55 0.77 -37.41
N ASP A 115 9.34 2.08 -37.31
CA ASP A 115 9.34 3.02 -38.47
C ASP A 115 10.69 3.75 -38.67
N THR A 116 11.81 3.23 -38.14
CA THR A 116 13.14 3.82 -38.36
C THR A 116 14.24 2.75 -38.46
N ILE A 117 14.15 1.87 -39.47
CA ILE A 117 15.31 1.14 -40.02
C ILE A 117 15.22 1.12 -41.54
#